data_AF-A0A6P4YGR0-F1
#
_entry.id   AF-A0A6P4YGR0-F1
#
_cell.length_a   1.000
_cell.length_b   1.000
_cell.length_c   1.000
_cell.angle_alpha   90.00
_cell.angle_beta   90.00
_cell.angle_gamma   90.00
#
_symmetry.space_group_name_H-M   'P 1'
#
loop_
_entity.id
_entity.type
_entity.pdbx_description
1 polymer ?
#
loop_
_entity_poly.entity_id
_entity_poly.type
_entity_poly.pdbx_seq_one_letter_code
_entity_poly.pdbx_strand_id
1 'polypeptide(L)'
;MPGRDLAAAVTRTPIPVSEPPALTIDILALVECVITDLEQDTLAAFSRLKSLQLDSNNLTHVKRVWFDGWKSPFLLWTLSFSYNNISSMDSACFRRLTGLKTLLLDNNALQSVEASWFHNLNLAHLSLRSNSIKSIHPQAFKSLERLRKLDLSRNELTCVSWETMSGLNLRKLALGGNRLLSLGNSAHLILTWRLDYSYYLYSGLRVAVRVNQLLFCITKGPKLAQYHVHTHYNTSHLLPSDQDHISLCHQLGKKRKLITTNQIKYALPFVSMSVSTETDKHDSNITHLCTQAWKASSGVKVALGGDTVLQIVPMGLDSLSQTFAVVMSDIMPDRANRSISYADGHSRNVSTFGHEEMINVTCHVDARGETYRHVFTAPVSGTPDGTVCVEKTTRTCPALLVTQQ
;
A
#
# COMPACT_ATOMS: atom_id res chain seq x y z
N MET A 1 68.75 53.26 -29.55
CA MET A 1 67.27 53.26 -29.66
C MET A 1 66.93 52.38 -30.85
N PRO A 2 66.27 51.21 -30.72
CA PRO A 2 65.29 50.83 -29.70
C PRO A 2 65.73 49.65 -28.81
N GLY A 3 65.30 49.64 -27.55
CA GLY A 3 65.36 48.49 -26.65
C GLY A 3 64.02 47.75 -26.67
N ARG A 4 64.04 46.43 -26.82
CA ARG A 4 62.87 45.56 -26.70
C ARG A 4 62.68 45.19 -25.22
N ASP A 5 61.57 45.62 -24.64
CA ASP A 5 61.08 45.10 -23.36
C ASP A 5 60.58 43.66 -23.53
N LEU A 6 61.23 42.72 -22.85
CA LEU A 6 60.78 41.35 -22.64
C LEU A 6 60.22 41.24 -21.22
N ALA A 7 58.98 41.69 -21.03
CA ALA A 7 58.20 41.36 -19.85
C ALA A 7 57.38 40.08 -20.12
N ALA A 8 57.96 38.92 -19.82
CA ALA A 8 57.25 37.65 -19.84
C ALA A 8 56.25 37.60 -18.67
N ALA A 9 54.96 37.78 -18.96
CA ALA A 9 53.88 37.50 -18.02
C ALA A 9 53.80 35.99 -17.79
N VAL A 10 54.27 35.53 -16.62
CA VAL A 10 54.03 34.17 -16.14
C VAL A 10 52.58 34.10 -15.66
N THR A 11 51.67 33.78 -16.56
CA THR A 11 50.31 33.36 -16.20
C THR A 11 50.41 31.99 -15.52
N ARG A 12 50.28 31.98 -14.18
CA ARG A 12 50.07 30.74 -13.43
C ARG A 12 48.76 30.13 -13.91
N THR A 13 48.86 29.10 -14.74
CA THR A 13 47.75 28.21 -15.04
C THR A 13 47.28 27.57 -13.72
N PRO A 14 45.96 27.53 -13.44
CA PRO A 14 45.47 26.78 -12.29
C PRO A 14 45.86 25.32 -12.51
N ILE A 15 46.58 24.74 -11.55
CA ILE A 15 46.84 23.31 -11.51
C ILE A 15 45.46 22.63 -11.52
N PRO A 16 45.14 21.75 -12.50
CA PRO A 16 43.91 21.00 -12.43
C PRO A 16 44.01 20.14 -11.17
N VAL A 17 43.13 20.39 -10.21
CA VAL A 17 42.98 19.53 -9.03
C VAL A 17 42.66 18.15 -9.60
N SER A 18 43.64 17.24 -9.53
CA SER A 18 43.52 15.89 -10.05
C SER A 18 42.32 15.25 -9.39
N GLU A 19 41.30 14.95 -10.18
CA GLU A 19 40.06 14.35 -9.69
C GLU A 19 40.41 13.03 -8.97
N PRO A 20 39.89 12.79 -7.75
CA PRO A 20 40.26 11.60 -6.99
C PRO A 20 39.98 10.33 -7.81
N PRO A 21 40.87 9.32 -7.73
CA PRO A 21 40.71 8.10 -8.52
C PRO A 21 39.38 7.44 -8.20
N ALA A 22 38.62 7.12 -9.24
CA ALA A 22 37.32 6.50 -9.11
C ALA A 22 37.45 5.10 -8.47
N LEU A 23 36.75 4.90 -7.36
CA LEU A 23 36.75 3.62 -6.65
C LEU A 23 35.87 2.62 -7.38
N THR A 24 36.37 1.40 -7.54
CA THR A 24 35.72 0.30 -8.28
C THR A 24 34.79 -0.56 -7.42
N ILE A 25 34.37 -0.05 -6.26
CA ILE A 25 33.56 -0.77 -5.28
C ILE A 25 32.11 -0.88 -5.76
N ASP A 26 31.58 -2.12 -5.78
CA ASP A 26 30.20 -2.41 -6.17
C ASP A 26 29.22 -2.37 -4.98
N ILE A 27 29.69 -2.66 -3.75
CA ILE A 27 28.87 -2.67 -2.52
C ILE A 27 29.63 -1.93 -1.42
N LEU A 28 28.99 -0.95 -0.80
CA LEU A 28 29.49 -0.20 0.35
C LEU A 28 28.50 -0.37 1.49
N ALA A 29 28.97 -0.95 2.60
CA ALA A 29 28.20 -1.12 3.82
C ALA A 29 28.89 -0.37 4.95
N LEU A 30 28.22 0.65 5.46
CA LEU A 30 28.62 1.48 6.58
C LEU A 30 27.59 1.27 7.70
N VAL A 31 27.68 0.13 8.37
CA VAL A 31 26.70 -0.31 9.36
C VAL A 31 27.27 -0.09 10.76
N GLU A 32 26.46 0.39 11.70
CA GLU A 32 26.90 0.63 13.10
C GLU A 32 28.09 1.59 13.22
N CYS A 33 28.18 2.55 12.30
CA CYS A 33 29.29 3.50 12.22
C CYS A 33 29.00 4.83 12.94
N VAL A 34 27.86 4.94 13.62
CA VAL A 34 27.42 6.16 14.35
C VAL A 34 27.33 7.39 13.43
N ILE A 35 27.09 7.17 12.13
CA ILE A 35 27.02 8.25 11.14
C ILE A 35 25.79 9.11 11.43
N THR A 36 25.98 10.42 11.59
CA THR A 36 24.90 11.39 11.81
C THR A 36 24.53 12.15 10.55
N ASP A 37 25.45 12.27 9.60
CA ASP A 37 25.26 12.97 8.33
C ASP A 37 26.28 12.49 7.28
N LEU A 38 25.99 12.75 6.01
CA LEU A 38 26.96 12.61 4.92
C LEU A 38 27.23 13.99 4.34
N GLU A 39 28.50 14.36 4.20
CA GLU A 39 28.87 15.61 3.55
C GLU A 39 28.55 15.55 2.05
N GLN A 40 28.34 16.72 1.45
CA GLN A 40 28.16 16.82 0.00
C GLN A 40 29.36 16.18 -0.72
N ASP A 41 29.08 15.47 -1.82
CA ASP A 41 30.09 14.84 -2.68
C ASP A 41 30.90 13.70 -2.02
N THR A 42 30.62 13.30 -0.77
CA THR A 42 31.24 12.13 -0.11
C THR A 42 31.12 10.87 -0.98
N LEU A 43 30.00 10.72 -1.68
CA LEU A 43 29.72 9.57 -2.54
C LEU A 43 30.26 9.71 -3.98
N ALA A 44 30.87 10.84 -4.35
CA ALA A 44 31.29 11.14 -5.72
C ALA A 44 32.39 10.19 -6.23
N ALA A 45 33.25 9.68 -5.34
CA ALA A 45 34.34 8.77 -5.68
C ALA A 45 33.87 7.36 -6.08
N PHE A 46 32.65 6.95 -5.69
CA PHE A 46 32.14 5.58 -5.89
C PHE A 46 31.41 5.43 -7.23
N SER A 47 32.14 5.48 -8.34
CA SER A 47 31.54 5.50 -9.69
C SER A 47 30.89 4.19 -10.14
N ARG A 48 31.15 3.06 -9.47
CA ARG A 48 30.61 1.73 -9.82
C ARG A 48 29.63 1.16 -8.82
N LEU A 49 29.31 1.91 -7.77
CA LEU A 49 28.57 1.42 -6.63
C LEU A 49 27.11 1.09 -6.99
N LYS A 50 26.73 -0.16 -6.70
CA LYS A 50 25.41 -0.76 -6.97
C LYS A 50 24.58 -0.93 -5.72
N SER A 51 25.20 -1.01 -4.55
CA SER A 51 24.51 -1.16 -3.27
C SER A 51 25.15 -0.30 -2.20
N LEU A 52 24.35 0.56 -1.56
CA LEU A 52 24.76 1.36 -0.41
C LEU A 52 23.91 1.00 0.81
N GLN A 53 24.56 0.57 1.88
CA GLN A 53 23.94 0.26 3.16
C GLN A 53 24.45 1.24 4.22
N LEU A 54 23.54 2.02 4.79
CA LEU A 54 23.78 2.98 5.87
C LEU A 54 22.96 2.57 7.11
N ASP A 55 22.73 1.27 7.26
CA ASP A 55 21.89 0.71 8.30
C ASP A 55 22.49 0.89 9.70
N SER A 56 21.65 0.94 10.73
CA SER A 56 22.09 1.00 12.13
C SER A 56 23.02 2.18 12.43
N ASN A 57 22.72 3.37 11.90
CA ASN A 57 23.45 4.62 12.21
C ASN A 57 22.55 5.59 13.00
N ASN A 58 22.95 6.86 13.09
CA ASN A 58 22.20 7.90 13.77
C ASN A 58 21.74 9.01 12.79
N LEU A 59 21.38 8.63 11.57
CA LEU A 59 20.84 9.54 10.57
C LEU A 59 19.45 9.99 11.00
N THR A 60 19.17 11.28 10.91
CA THR A 60 17.87 11.87 11.29
C THR A 60 17.10 12.45 10.11
N HIS A 61 17.79 12.72 9.00
CA HIS A 61 17.21 13.33 7.81
C HIS A 61 17.94 12.89 6.55
N VAL A 62 17.20 12.47 5.51
CA VAL A 62 17.81 12.14 4.20
C VAL A 62 17.88 13.39 3.33
N LYS A 63 19.10 13.83 3.05
CA LYS A 63 19.33 15.05 2.27
C LYS A 63 19.50 14.74 0.79
N ARG A 64 18.94 15.60 -0.07
CA ARG A 64 19.13 15.53 -1.53
C ARG A 64 20.59 15.70 -1.93
N VAL A 65 21.32 16.56 -1.22
CA VAL A 65 22.72 16.90 -1.53
C VAL A 65 23.68 15.71 -1.42
N TRP A 66 23.33 14.66 -0.67
CA TRP A 66 24.12 13.44 -0.59
C TRP A 66 24.31 12.76 -1.95
N PHE A 67 23.35 12.93 -2.87
CA PHE A 67 23.32 12.24 -4.17
C PHE A 67 23.60 13.16 -5.37
N ASP A 68 23.71 14.48 -5.16
CA ASP A 68 23.94 15.44 -6.26
C ASP A 68 25.35 15.31 -6.86
N GLY A 69 26.37 14.99 -6.06
CA GLY A 69 27.75 14.80 -6.53
C GLY A 69 28.04 13.49 -7.24
N TRP A 70 27.12 12.55 -7.20
CA TRP A 70 27.40 11.19 -7.66
C TRP A 70 27.48 11.15 -9.19
N LYS A 71 28.61 10.66 -9.70
CA LYS A 71 28.89 10.55 -11.15
C LYS A 71 27.99 9.55 -11.87
N SER A 72 27.70 8.41 -11.25
CA SER A 72 26.93 7.32 -11.89
C SER A 72 25.80 6.79 -10.98
N PRO A 73 24.88 7.66 -10.52
CA PRO A 73 23.82 7.32 -9.56
C PRO A 73 22.80 6.33 -10.15
N PHE A 74 22.73 6.24 -11.48
CA PHE A 74 21.89 5.30 -12.21
C PHE A 74 22.35 3.84 -12.08
N LEU A 75 23.57 3.58 -11.59
CA LEU A 75 24.05 2.21 -11.31
C LEU A 75 23.58 1.69 -9.95
N LEU A 76 23.19 2.59 -9.03
CA LEU A 76 22.74 2.20 -7.70
C LEU A 76 21.40 1.45 -7.81
N TRP A 77 21.40 0.20 -7.38
CA TRP A 77 20.25 -0.70 -7.42
C TRP A 77 19.58 -0.86 -6.05
N THR A 78 20.38 -0.85 -4.98
CA THR A 78 19.92 -1.02 -3.60
C THR A 78 20.42 0.12 -2.72
N LEU A 79 19.51 0.68 -1.93
CA LEU A 79 19.80 1.69 -0.93
C LEU A 79 19.05 1.34 0.36
N SER A 80 19.76 1.33 1.48
CA SER A 80 19.19 1.00 2.79
C SER A 80 19.62 2.01 3.84
N PHE A 81 18.65 2.50 4.61
CA PHE A 81 18.83 3.35 5.79
C PHE A 81 18.11 2.77 7.01
N SER A 82 17.96 1.45 7.06
CA SER A 82 17.15 0.82 8.10
C SER A 82 17.79 0.99 9.47
N TYR A 83 16.99 0.97 10.54
CA TYR A 83 17.48 1.13 11.92
C TYR A 83 18.24 2.45 12.14
N ASN A 84 17.67 3.56 11.68
CA ASN A 84 18.16 4.91 11.94
C ASN A 84 17.07 5.71 12.68
N ASN A 85 17.28 7.01 12.87
CA ASN A 85 16.31 7.94 13.49
C ASN A 85 15.69 8.90 12.46
N ILE A 86 15.54 8.46 11.20
CA ILE A 86 15.09 9.34 10.11
C ILE A 86 13.63 9.72 10.34
N SER A 87 13.38 11.01 10.58
CA SER A 87 12.02 11.54 10.76
C SER A 87 11.48 12.27 9.53
N SER A 88 12.35 12.67 8.61
CA SER A 88 11.97 13.39 7.39
C SER A 88 13.03 13.23 6.28
N MET A 89 12.64 13.57 5.05
CA MET A 89 13.51 13.51 3.87
C MET A 89 13.25 14.71 2.97
N ASP A 90 14.30 15.20 2.32
CA ASP A 90 14.19 16.27 1.32
C ASP A 90 13.25 15.86 0.17
N SER A 91 12.56 16.86 -0.39
CA SER A 91 11.74 16.69 -1.59
C SER A 91 12.57 16.15 -2.75
N ALA A 92 12.12 15.06 -3.37
CA ALA A 92 12.79 14.39 -4.48
C ALA A 92 14.28 14.07 -4.20
N CYS A 93 14.63 13.76 -2.94
CA CYS A 93 15.99 13.45 -2.51
C CYS A 93 16.66 12.36 -3.36
N PHE A 94 15.89 11.38 -3.84
CA PHE A 94 16.38 10.27 -4.65
C PHE A 94 16.29 10.49 -6.18
N ARG A 95 15.90 11.67 -6.67
CA ARG A 95 15.57 11.91 -8.11
C ARG A 95 16.63 11.47 -9.12
N ARG A 96 17.91 11.44 -8.73
CA ARG A 96 19.04 11.03 -9.59
C ARG A 96 19.25 9.52 -9.61
N LEU A 97 18.71 8.79 -8.63
CA LEU A 97 18.88 7.36 -8.45
C LEU A 97 17.91 6.57 -9.36
N THR A 98 17.90 6.87 -10.66
CA THR A 98 16.93 6.30 -11.63
C THR A 98 17.07 4.78 -11.81
N GLY A 99 18.23 4.23 -11.47
CA GLY A 99 18.50 2.79 -11.43
C GLY A 99 17.93 2.07 -10.21
N LEU A 100 17.56 2.80 -9.16
CA LEU A 100 17.22 2.24 -7.86
C LEU A 100 16.00 1.32 -7.96
N LYS A 101 16.14 0.10 -7.45
CA LYS A 101 15.08 -0.92 -7.42
C LYS A 101 14.64 -1.29 -6.01
N THR A 102 15.52 -1.13 -5.04
CA THR A 102 15.28 -1.53 -3.66
C THR A 102 15.58 -0.35 -2.75
N LEU A 103 14.57 0.13 -2.03
CA LEU A 103 14.73 1.15 -1.01
C LEU A 103 14.18 0.62 0.32
N LEU A 104 15.03 0.57 1.34
CA LEU A 104 14.70 0.11 2.68
C LEU A 104 14.84 1.26 3.67
N LEU A 105 13.75 1.60 4.34
CA LEU A 105 13.62 2.67 5.34
C LEU A 105 13.01 2.11 6.64
N ASP A 106 13.24 0.83 6.93
CA ASP A 106 12.62 0.14 8.05
C ASP A 106 13.16 0.63 9.39
N ASN A 107 12.34 0.60 10.44
CA ASN A 107 12.76 0.98 11.80
C ASN A 107 13.39 2.38 11.82
N ASN A 108 12.60 3.37 11.40
CA ASN A 108 12.94 4.79 11.45
C ASN A 108 11.82 5.56 12.17
N ALA A 109 11.85 6.88 12.16
CA ALA A 109 10.91 7.75 12.86
C ALA A 109 9.96 8.50 11.91
N LEU A 110 9.70 7.99 10.70
CA LEU A 110 8.84 8.64 9.72
C LEU A 110 7.38 8.67 10.20
N GLN A 111 6.72 9.82 10.08
CA GLN A 111 5.32 10.02 10.52
C GLN A 111 4.30 10.17 9.39
N SER A 112 4.75 10.49 8.19
CA SER A 112 3.94 10.58 6.98
C SER A 112 4.69 9.98 5.79
N VAL A 113 4.01 9.82 4.66
CA VAL A 113 4.66 9.57 3.36
C VAL A 113 4.25 10.65 2.38
N GLU A 114 5.22 11.45 1.94
CA GLU A 114 4.98 12.61 1.08
C GLU A 114 4.95 12.25 -0.42
N ALA A 115 4.24 13.06 -1.21
CA ALA A 115 4.14 12.92 -2.67
C ALA A 115 5.50 12.94 -3.38
N SER A 116 6.45 13.69 -2.83
CA SER A 116 7.69 14.05 -3.49
C SER A 116 8.85 13.08 -3.22
N TRP A 117 8.78 12.26 -2.18
CA TRP A 117 9.90 11.43 -1.74
C TRP A 117 10.34 10.42 -2.79
N PHE A 118 9.38 9.80 -3.48
CA PHE A 118 9.64 8.74 -4.46
C PHE A 118 9.40 9.15 -5.91
N HIS A 119 9.34 10.47 -6.15
CA HIS A 119 9.10 11.02 -7.47
C HIS A 119 10.20 10.57 -8.46
N ASN A 120 9.77 10.14 -9.66
CA ASN A 120 10.64 9.62 -10.74
C ASN A 120 11.51 8.40 -10.38
N LEU A 121 11.19 7.69 -9.29
CA LEU A 121 11.84 6.42 -8.99
C LEU A 121 11.14 5.25 -9.67
N ASN A 122 11.93 4.22 -9.96
CA ASN A 122 11.45 3.02 -10.64
C ASN A 122 11.68 1.77 -9.77
N LEU A 123 11.23 1.87 -8.52
CA LEU A 123 11.41 0.85 -7.48
C LEU A 123 10.66 -0.44 -7.82
N ALA A 124 11.25 -1.57 -7.47
CA ALA A 124 10.60 -2.88 -7.43
C ALA A 124 10.23 -3.28 -5.98
N HIS A 125 10.96 -2.78 -4.99
CA HIS A 125 10.75 -3.01 -3.57
C HIS A 125 10.92 -1.72 -2.77
N LEU A 126 9.91 -1.41 -1.96
CA LEU A 126 9.91 -0.33 -0.98
C LEU A 126 9.48 -0.91 0.36
N SER A 127 10.29 -0.68 1.40
CA SER A 127 9.97 -1.06 2.76
C SER A 127 10.04 0.16 3.68
N LEU A 128 8.95 0.41 4.39
CA LEU A 128 8.72 1.48 5.36
C LEU A 128 8.23 0.89 6.68
N ARG A 129 8.59 -0.37 6.95
CA ARG A 129 8.10 -1.15 8.09
C ARG A 129 8.60 -0.57 9.40
N SER A 130 7.82 -0.71 10.47
CA SER A 130 8.21 -0.27 11.82
C SER A 130 8.60 1.22 11.87
N ASN A 131 7.78 2.08 11.27
CA ASN A 131 7.88 3.54 11.45
C ASN A 131 6.70 4.01 12.32
N SER A 132 6.44 5.32 12.36
CA SER A 132 5.29 5.92 13.04
C SER A 132 4.32 6.56 12.05
N ILE A 133 4.19 5.99 10.84
CA ILE A 133 3.46 6.61 9.73
C ILE A 133 1.96 6.62 10.05
N LYS A 134 1.36 7.80 10.07
CA LYS A 134 -0.08 8.03 10.34
C LYS A 134 -0.87 8.31 9.07
N SER A 135 -0.24 8.93 8.07
CA SER A 135 -0.87 9.32 6.81
C SER A 135 0.06 9.08 5.62
N ILE A 136 -0.56 8.82 4.46
CA ILE A 136 0.13 8.67 3.18
C ILE A 136 -0.53 9.64 2.20
N HIS A 137 0.25 10.49 1.55
CA HIS A 137 -0.28 11.39 0.55
C HIS A 137 -0.88 10.57 -0.62
N PRO A 138 -2.06 10.95 -1.17
CA PRO A 138 -2.74 10.20 -2.24
C PRO A 138 -1.95 9.93 -3.51
N GLN A 139 -0.83 10.63 -3.70
CA GLN A 139 0.03 10.53 -4.89
C GLN A 139 1.45 10.05 -4.55
N ALA A 140 1.72 9.65 -3.30
CA ALA A 140 3.03 9.23 -2.81
C ALA A 140 3.66 8.10 -3.64
N PHE A 141 2.84 7.16 -4.13
CA PHE A 141 3.32 5.99 -4.88
C PHE A 141 3.02 6.07 -6.37
N LYS A 142 2.47 7.18 -6.88
CA LYS A 142 2.00 7.29 -8.27
C LYS A 142 3.09 6.99 -9.30
N SER A 143 4.32 7.43 -9.07
CA SER A 143 5.46 7.20 -9.97
C SER A 143 6.03 5.78 -9.91
N LEU A 144 5.62 4.96 -8.94
CA LEU A 144 6.20 3.65 -8.67
C LEU A 144 5.53 2.52 -9.46
N GLU A 145 5.37 2.70 -10.78
CA GLU A 145 4.62 1.79 -11.66
C GLU A 145 5.17 0.35 -11.69
N ARG A 146 6.47 0.18 -11.41
CA ARG A 146 7.13 -1.13 -11.35
C ARG A 146 7.19 -1.73 -9.96
N LEU A 147 6.61 -1.07 -8.95
CA LEU A 147 6.64 -1.55 -7.58
C LEU A 147 5.93 -2.89 -7.50
N ARG A 148 6.65 -3.89 -6.99
CA ARG A 148 6.13 -5.25 -6.80
C ARG A 148 6.02 -5.61 -5.33
N LYS A 149 6.74 -4.93 -4.44
CA LYS A 149 6.74 -5.25 -3.01
C LYS A 149 6.67 -3.95 -2.22
N LEU A 150 5.59 -3.76 -1.47
CA LEU A 150 5.39 -2.63 -0.57
C LEU A 150 5.15 -3.16 0.85
N ASP A 151 5.96 -2.73 1.80
CA ASP A 151 5.77 -3.02 3.22
C ASP A 151 5.55 -1.72 4.00
N LEU A 152 4.35 -1.55 4.54
CA LEU A 152 3.96 -0.48 5.45
C LEU A 152 3.52 -1.06 6.81
N SER A 153 3.91 -2.29 7.12
CA SER A 153 3.53 -2.95 8.37
C SER A 153 4.15 -2.25 9.59
N ARG A 154 3.52 -2.41 10.75
CA ARG A 154 3.95 -1.82 12.03
C ARG A 154 4.09 -0.30 11.96
N ASN A 155 3.04 0.36 11.50
CA ASN A 155 2.93 1.82 11.49
C ASN A 155 1.68 2.23 12.28
N GLU A 156 1.26 3.49 12.18
CA GLU A 156 0.08 4.03 12.85
C GLU A 156 -1.04 4.40 11.87
N LEU A 157 -1.07 3.78 10.69
CA LEU A 157 -2.03 4.11 9.63
C LEU A 157 -3.46 3.81 10.08
N THR A 158 -4.33 4.80 9.94
CA THR A 158 -5.78 4.67 10.17
C THR A 158 -6.55 4.37 8.91
N CYS A 159 -6.03 4.72 7.74
CA CYS A 159 -6.66 4.40 6.49
C CYS A 159 -5.59 4.39 5.39
N VAL A 160 -5.88 3.64 4.32
CA VAL A 160 -5.09 3.66 3.08
C VAL A 160 -6.10 3.85 1.96
N SER A 161 -6.01 4.98 1.27
CA SER A 161 -7.00 5.37 0.27
C SER A 161 -6.83 4.60 -1.03
N TRP A 162 -7.90 4.50 -1.83
CA TRP A 162 -7.79 3.88 -3.15
C TRP A 162 -6.85 4.69 -4.05
N GLU A 163 -6.86 6.03 -3.97
CA GLU A 163 -6.00 6.91 -4.77
C GLU A 163 -4.53 6.59 -4.52
N THR A 164 -4.18 6.34 -3.26
CA THR A 164 -2.83 5.99 -2.82
C THR A 164 -2.33 4.69 -3.46
N MET A 165 -3.23 3.72 -3.62
CA MET A 165 -2.90 2.38 -4.12
C MET A 165 -3.19 2.20 -5.61
N SER A 166 -3.89 3.15 -6.23
CA SER A 166 -4.33 3.11 -7.62
C SER A 166 -3.15 3.06 -8.58
N GLY A 167 -3.23 2.21 -9.60
CA GLY A 167 -2.18 2.02 -10.59
C GLY A 167 -1.00 1.15 -10.14
N LEU A 168 -0.93 0.74 -8.86
CA LEU A 168 0.11 -0.17 -8.40
C LEU A 168 -0.23 -1.62 -8.77
N ASN A 169 0.71 -2.30 -9.41
CA ASN A 169 0.61 -3.74 -9.71
C ASN A 169 1.57 -4.53 -8.80
N LEU A 170 1.19 -4.60 -7.52
CA LEU A 170 1.98 -5.25 -6.49
C LEU A 170 1.99 -6.77 -6.68
N ARG A 171 3.08 -7.42 -6.30
CA ARG A 171 3.16 -8.87 -6.04
C ARG A 171 3.14 -9.18 -4.55
N LYS A 172 3.47 -8.20 -3.70
CA LYS A 172 3.41 -8.29 -2.25
C LYS A 172 3.02 -6.94 -1.65
N LEU A 173 2.03 -6.95 -0.78
CA LEU A 173 1.63 -5.83 0.05
C LEU A 173 1.52 -6.31 1.49
N ALA A 174 2.13 -5.58 2.42
CA ALA A 174 2.01 -5.82 3.85
C ALA A 174 1.55 -4.53 4.55
N LEU A 175 0.39 -4.59 5.21
CA LEU A 175 -0.18 -3.48 5.99
C LEU A 175 -0.41 -3.85 7.48
N GLY A 176 0.11 -5.00 7.92
CA GLY A 176 -0.18 -5.52 9.26
C GLY A 176 0.36 -4.69 10.41
N GLY A 177 -0.31 -4.69 11.56
CA GLY A 177 0.15 -3.95 12.75
C GLY A 177 -0.02 -2.43 12.65
N ASN A 178 -0.92 -1.96 11.78
CA ASN A 178 -1.42 -0.58 11.71
C ASN A 178 -2.69 -0.36 12.55
N ARG A 179 -3.12 0.89 12.73
CA ARG A 179 -4.28 1.29 13.55
C ARG A 179 -5.51 1.67 12.71
N LEU A 180 -6.15 0.76 11.98
CA LEU A 180 -7.15 1.18 10.98
C LEU A 180 -8.43 1.84 11.48
N LEU A 181 -8.79 1.68 12.74
CA LEU A 181 -10.08 2.16 13.23
C LEU A 181 -9.92 2.54 14.70
N SER A 182 -10.18 3.80 15.01
CA SER A 182 -10.47 4.28 16.37
C SER A 182 -11.89 4.82 16.34
N LEU A 183 -12.87 4.01 16.77
CA LEU A 183 -14.22 4.54 16.95
C LEU A 183 -14.26 5.40 18.21
N GLY A 184 -14.84 6.58 18.10
CA GLY A 184 -14.76 7.63 19.12
C GLY A 184 -15.29 7.25 20.51
N ASN A 185 -14.68 7.87 21.52
CA ASN A 185 -15.03 8.04 22.95
C ASN A 185 -15.56 6.87 23.80
N SER A 186 -15.89 5.69 23.27
CA SER A 186 -16.25 4.52 24.06
C SER A 186 -15.22 3.41 23.84
N ALA A 187 -14.22 3.34 24.71
CA ALA A 187 -13.13 2.37 24.76
C ALA A 187 -12.35 2.16 23.44
N HIS A 188 -11.06 2.50 23.44
CA HIS A 188 -10.14 2.38 22.32
C HIS A 188 -10.01 0.94 21.78
N LEU A 189 -10.95 0.48 20.96
CA LEU A 189 -10.82 -0.77 20.21
C LEU A 189 -9.87 -0.52 19.03
N ILE A 190 -8.56 -0.58 19.30
CA ILE A 190 -7.54 -0.62 18.27
C ILE A 190 -7.62 -2.00 17.62
N LEU A 191 -8.24 -2.06 16.45
CA LEU A 191 -8.32 -3.31 15.68
C LEU A 191 -6.97 -3.63 15.06
N THR A 192 -6.40 -4.76 15.46
CA THR A 192 -5.22 -5.30 14.81
C THR A 192 -5.64 -6.13 13.62
N TRP A 193 -5.16 -5.74 12.46
CA TRP A 193 -5.44 -6.43 11.20
C TRP A 193 -4.13 -6.58 10.44
N ARG A 194 -4.15 -7.48 9.47
CA ARG A 194 -3.06 -7.68 8.53
C ARG A 194 -3.60 -8.17 7.20
N LEU A 195 -3.26 -7.43 6.15
CA LEU A 195 -3.44 -7.87 4.78
C LEU A 195 -2.07 -8.30 4.25
N ASP A 196 -1.94 -9.59 3.95
CA ASP A 196 -0.86 -10.12 3.14
C ASP A 196 -1.43 -10.51 1.78
N TYR A 197 -0.93 -9.87 0.73
CA TYR A 197 -1.30 -10.16 -0.64
C TYR A 197 -0.12 -10.80 -1.37
N SER A 198 -0.37 -11.82 -2.20
CA SER A 198 0.62 -12.31 -3.17
C SER A 198 0.03 -12.74 -4.49
N TYR A 199 0.76 -12.46 -5.57
CA TYR A 199 0.44 -12.98 -6.90
C TYR A 199 1.70 -13.44 -7.62
N TYR A 200 1.65 -14.68 -8.12
CA TYR A 200 2.67 -15.26 -8.98
C TYR A 200 2.04 -16.00 -10.14
N LEU A 201 2.61 -15.89 -11.34
CA LEU A 201 2.07 -16.48 -12.58
C LEU A 201 1.75 -17.98 -12.45
N TYR A 202 2.60 -18.75 -11.77
CA TYR A 202 2.42 -20.21 -11.66
C TYR A 202 1.55 -20.64 -10.48
N SER A 203 1.44 -19.81 -9.43
CA SER A 203 0.73 -20.19 -8.21
C SER A 203 -0.59 -19.46 -8.01
N GLY A 204 -0.88 -18.47 -8.84
CA GLY A 204 -2.08 -17.64 -8.77
C GLY A 204 -2.03 -16.59 -7.65
N LEU A 205 -3.21 -16.05 -7.37
CA LEU A 205 -3.51 -15.06 -6.35
C LEU A 205 -3.67 -15.72 -4.99
N ARG A 206 -3.12 -15.09 -3.95
CA ARG A 206 -3.43 -15.39 -2.56
C ARG A 206 -3.59 -14.11 -1.79
N VAL A 207 -4.63 -14.06 -0.98
CA VAL A 207 -4.94 -12.95 -0.10
C VAL A 207 -5.21 -13.54 1.27
N ALA A 208 -4.50 -13.04 2.27
CA ALA A 208 -4.71 -13.38 3.66
C ALA A 208 -5.09 -12.10 4.40
N VAL A 209 -6.34 -12.02 4.87
CA VAL A 209 -6.81 -10.93 5.72
C VAL A 209 -6.99 -11.49 7.12
N ARG A 210 -6.11 -11.09 8.04
CA ARG A 210 -6.30 -11.34 9.47
C ARG A 210 -6.96 -10.13 10.11
N VAL A 211 -7.97 -10.37 10.92
CA VAL A 211 -8.54 -9.37 11.84
C VAL A 211 -8.66 -10.03 13.21
N ASN A 212 -7.91 -9.54 14.19
CA ASN A 212 -7.80 -10.14 15.52
C ASN A 212 -7.48 -11.64 15.48
N GLN A 213 -8.42 -12.53 15.83
CA GLN A 213 -8.23 -13.98 15.81
C GLN A 213 -8.73 -14.67 14.53
N LEU A 214 -9.42 -13.92 13.67
CA LEU A 214 -10.01 -14.39 12.42
C LEU A 214 -9.03 -14.24 11.27
N LEU A 215 -8.95 -15.27 10.44
CA LEU A 215 -8.15 -15.27 9.22
C LEU A 215 -9.01 -15.66 8.01
N PHE A 216 -9.16 -14.74 7.07
CA PHE A 216 -9.73 -14.97 5.75
C PHE A 216 -8.62 -15.33 4.77
N CYS A 217 -8.72 -16.51 4.18
CA CYS A 217 -7.82 -17.00 3.14
C CYS A 217 -8.58 -17.04 1.82
N ILE A 218 -8.20 -16.18 0.88
CA ILE A 218 -8.79 -16.10 -0.46
C ILE A 218 -7.70 -16.50 -1.45
N THR A 219 -7.98 -17.49 -2.30
CA THR A 219 -7.00 -17.93 -3.32
C THR A 219 -7.65 -18.10 -4.67
N LYS A 220 -6.94 -17.76 -5.73
CA LYS A 220 -7.39 -17.97 -7.12
C LYS A 220 -6.24 -18.53 -7.93
N GLY A 221 -6.41 -19.74 -8.47
CA GLY A 221 -5.43 -20.36 -9.35
C GLY A 221 -5.29 -19.59 -10.67
N PRO A 222 -4.15 -19.69 -11.37
CA PRO A 222 -3.86 -18.87 -12.56
C PRO A 222 -4.78 -19.16 -13.76
N LYS A 223 -5.43 -20.34 -13.80
CA LYS A 223 -6.39 -20.74 -14.84
C LYS A 223 -7.84 -20.79 -14.34
N LEU A 224 -8.09 -20.40 -13.09
CA LEU A 224 -9.41 -20.51 -12.48
C LEU A 224 -10.11 -19.15 -12.52
N ALA A 225 -11.35 -19.13 -13.00
CA ALA A 225 -12.20 -17.93 -12.95
C ALA A 225 -12.70 -17.63 -11.53
N GLN A 226 -12.79 -18.66 -10.68
CA GLN A 226 -13.37 -18.58 -9.35
C GLN A 226 -12.32 -18.56 -8.24
N TYR A 227 -12.67 -17.87 -7.15
CA TYR A 227 -11.92 -17.74 -5.91
C TYR A 227 -12.34 -18.81 -4.92
N HIS A 228 -11.37 -19.40 -4.24
CA HIS A 228 -11.60 -20.23 -3.06
C HIS A 228 -11.50 -19.35 -1.82
N VAL A 229 -12.52 -19.39 -0.97
CA VAL A 229 -12.60 -18.59 0.25
C VAL A 229 -12.68 -19.53 1.44
N HIS A 230 -11.84 -19.30 2.44
CA HIS A 230 -11.83 -20.03 3.70
C HIS A 230 -11.72 -19.05 4.86
N THR A 231 -12.47 -19.29 5.94
CA THR A 231 -12.25 -18.59 7.21
C THR A 231 -11.73 -19.57 8.27
N HIS A 232 -10.90 -19.03 9.16
CA HIS A 232 -10.26 -19.75 10.25
C HIS A 232 -10.33 -18.93 11.53
N TYR A 233 -10.83 -19.56 12.61
CA TYR A 233 -10.98 -18.98 13.95
C TYR A 233 -9.82 -19.34 14.87
N ASN A 234 -9.65 -18.58 15.95
CA ASN A 234 -8.66 -18.82 17.01
C ASN A 234 -7.23 -19.00 16.48
N THR A 235 -6.85 -18.20 15.48
CA THR A 235 -5.52 -18.27 14.86
C THR A 235 -4.46 -17.47 15.63
N SER A 236 -4.82 -16.88 16.79
CA SER A 236 -3.93 -16.08 17.63
C SER A 236 -2.73 -16.87 18.13
N HIS A 237 -2.94 -18.09 18.64
CA HIS A 237 -1.87 -18.97 19.11
C HIS A 237 -0.94 -19.47 17.98
N LEU A 238 -1.42 -19.45 16.74
CA LEU A 238 -0.69 -19.93 15.57
C LEU A 238 0.10 -18.82 14.85
N LEU A 239 -0.09 -17.55 15.23
CA LEU A 239 0.40 -16.40 14.47
C LEU A 239 0.98 -15.34 15.40
N PRO A 240 2.31 -15.30 15.57
CA PRO A 240 3.01 -14.08 15.96
C PRO A 240 2.70 -12.97 14.96
N SER A 241 2.68 -11.71 15.41
CA SER A 241 2.36 -10.53 14.56
C SER A 241 3.19 -10.42 13.27
N ASP A 242 4.32 -11.12 13.17
CA ASP A 242 5.30 -11.04 12.09
C ASP A 242 5.30 -12.16 11.05
N GLN A 243 4.61 -13.28 11.29
CA GLN A 243 4.67 -14.39 10.34
C GLN A 243 3.91 -14.14 9.03
N ASP A 244 4.29 -14.87 7.99
CA ASP A 244 3.67 -14.86 6.66
C ASP A 244 2.33 -15.61 6.68
N HIS A 245 1.22 -14.88 6.68
CA HIS A 245 -0.12 -15.46 6.73
C HIS A 245 -0.46 -16.22 5.45
N ILE A 246 0.20 -15.91 4.34
CA ILE A 246 0.00 -16.60 3.06
C ILE A 246 0.46 -18.06 3.17
N SER A 247 1.60 -18.28 3.82
CA SER A 247 2.13 -19.62 4.11
C SER A 247 1.17 -20.42 4.99
N LEU A 248 0.56 -19.79 6.00
CA LEU A 248 -0.44 -20.44 6.84
C LEU A 248 -1.72 -20.77 6.07
N CYS A 249 -2.25 -19.84 5.27
CA CYS A 249 -3.42 -20.10 4.41
C CYS A 249 -3.20 -21.33 3.51
N HIS A 250 -1.98 -21.52 3.00
CA HIS A 250 -1.61 -22.70 2.24
C HIS A 250 -1.59 -23.99 3.10
N GLN A 251 -1.03 -23.93 4.30
CA GLN A 251 -0.98 -25.07 5.22
C GLN A 251 -2.38 -25.50 5.69
N LEU A 252 -3.20 -24.54 6.11
CA LEU A 252 -4.58 -24.78 6.57
C LEU A 252 -5.46 -25.31 5.43
N GLY A 253 -5.29 -24.78 4.21
CA GLY A 253 -5.96 -25.27 3.01
C GLY A 253 -5.63 -26.73 2.69
N LYS A 254 -4.38 -27.18 2.93
CA LYS A 254 -3.97 -28.59 2.77
C LYS A 254 -4.60 -29.50 3.82
N LYS A 255 -4.64 -29.09 5.10
CA LYS A 255 -5.24 -29.90 6.17
C LYS A 255 -6.75 -30.14 5.95
N ARG A 256 -7.50 -29.12 5.48
CA ARG A 256 -8.94 -29.26 5.17
C ARG A 256 -9.23 -30.16 3.97
N LYS A 257 -8.31 -30.28 2.99
CA LYS A 257 -8.46 -31.24 1.88
C LYS A 257 -8.53 -32.70 2.34
N LEU A 258 -8.04 -33.03 3.55
CA LEU A 258 -8.15 -34.37 4.11
C LEU A 258 -9.48 -34.64 4.85
N ILE A 259 -10.29 -33.62 5.17
CA ILE A 259 -11.41 -33.78 6.13
C ILE A 259 -12.79 -33.38 5.58
N THR A 260 -12.93 -32.45 4.61
CA THR A 260 -14.26 -32.10 4.04
C THR A 260 -14.20 -31.47 2.65
N THR A 261 -15.07 -31.91 1.73
CA THR A 261 -15.18 -31.55 0.30
C THR A 261 -15.96 -30.26 -0.03
N ASN A 262 -16.04 -29.27 0.87
CA ASN A 262 -16.66 -27.97 0.56
C ASN A 262 -15.61 -26.87 0.34
N GLN A 263 -14.76 -27.01 -0.69
CA GLN A 263 -14.02 -25.86 -1.22
C GLN A 263 -14.99 -24.98 -2.01
N ILE A 264 -15.68 -24.05 -1.35
CA ILE A 264 -16.67 -23.20 -2.00
C ILE A 264 -15.94 -22.21 -2.93
N LYS A 265 -16.42 -22.16 -4.18
CA LYS A 265 -15.87 -21.35 -5.26
C LYS A 265 -16.77 -20.15 -5.54
N TYR A 266 -16.18 -18.96 -5.61
CA TYR A 266 -16.88 -17.68 -5.77
C TYR A 266 -16.42 -16.95 -7.01
N ALA A 267 -17.34 -16.39 -7.79
CA ALA A 267 -17.01 -15.38 -8.80
C ALA A 267 -17.03 -14.00 -8.16
N LEU A 268 -16.33 -13.02 -8.74
CA LEU A 268 -16.53 -11.63 -8.36
C LEU A 268 -17.89 -11.14 -8.87
N PRO A 269 -18.57 -10.23 -8.14
CA PRO A 269 -18.24 -9.78 -6.79
C PRO A 269 -18.73 -10.73 -5.69
N PHE A 270 -18.04 -10.74 -4.55
CA PHE A 270 -18.49 -11.49 -3.37
C PHE A 270 -18.19 -10.77 -2.05
N VAL A 271 -18.99 -11.12 -1.04
CA VAL A 271 -18.80 -10.74 0.37
C VAL A 271 -18.44 -12.01 1.15
N SER A 272 -17.46 -11.94 2.04
CA SER A 272 -17.12 -13.01 2.97
C SER A 272 -17.09 -12.48 4.39
N MET A 273 -17.82 -13.09 5.31
CA MET A 273 -17.87 -12.66 6.70
C MET A 273 -17.88 -13.85 7.65
N SER A 274 -17.56 -13.55 8.91
CA SER A 274 -17.53 -14.50 10.00
C SER A 274 -18.40 -13.96 11.13
N VAL A 275 -19.36 -14.76 11.61
CA VAL A 275 -20.37 -14.35 12.60
C VAL A 275 -20.24 -15.23 13.85
N SER A 276 -20.29 -14.61 15.04
CA SER A 276 -19.92 -15.24 16.31
C SER A 276 -21.11 -15.69 17.20
N THR A 277 -22.31 -15.16 16.98
CA THR A 277 -23.46 -15.29 17.89
C THR A 277 -24.50 -16.31 17.40
N GLU A 278 -25.14 -17.02 18.33
CA GLU A 278 -26.26 -17.93 18.06
C GLU A 278 -27.56 -17.20 17.71
N THR A 279 -27.65 -15.91 18.00
CA THR A 279 -28.81 -15.04 17.73
C THR A 279 -28.93 -14.66 16.25
N ASP A 280 -27.86 -14.81 15.46
CA ASP A 280 -27.84 -14.42 14.04
C ASP A 280 -28.27 -15.55 13.09
N LYS A 281 -28.78 -16.67 13.63
CA LYS A 281 -29.24 -17.86 12.89
C LYS A 281 -30.49 -17.67 12.02
N HIS A 282 -31.00 -16.45 11.84
CA HIS A 282 -32.15 -16.19 10.97
C HIS A 282 -31.69 -15.71 9.59
N ASP A 283 -32.18 -16.35 8.52
CA ASP A 283 -31.87 -16.03 7.12
C ASP A 283 -32.10 -14.55 6.75
N SER A 284 -33.08 -13.90 7.40
CA SER A 284 -33.35 -12.46 7.24
C SER A 284 -32.24 -11.57 7.81
N ASN A 285 -31.59 -11.99 8.90
CA ASN A 285 -30.48 -11.26 9.51
C ASN A 285 -29.20 -11.40 8.66
N ILE A 286 -28.92 -12.60 8.13
CA ILE A 286 -27.78 -12.85 7.23
C ILE A 286 -27.87 -11.99 5.96
N THR A 287 -29.05 -11.93 5.34
CA THR A 287 -29.28 -11.12 4.12
C THR A 287 -29.03 -9.64 4.40
N HIS A 288 -29.50 -9.15 5.54
CA HIS A 288 -29.27 -7.78 5.99
C HIS A 288 -27.77 -7.49 6.20
N LEU A 289 -27.05 -8.36 6.91
CA LEU A 289 -25.61 -8.22 7.13
C LEU A 289 -24.81 -8.21 5.82
N CYS A 290 -25.11 -9.12 4.89
CA CYS A 290 -24.45 -9.15 3.57
C CYS A 290 -24.67 -7.86 2.77
N THR A 291 -25.91 -7.35 2.79
CA THR A 291 -26.27 -6.11 2.10
C THR A 291 -25.61 -4.90 2.75
N GLN A 292 -25.55 -4.85 4.08
CA GLN A 292 -24.89 -3.79 4.83
C GLN A 292 -23.37 -3.80 4.60
N ALA A 293 -22.73 -4.97 4.54
CA ALA A 293 -21.31 -5.09 4.21
C ALA A 293 -20.99 -4.55 2.82
N TRP A 294 -21.85 -4.87 1.85
CA TRP A 294 -21.70 -4.42 0.46
C TRP A 294 -21.85 -2.90 0.32
N LYS A 295 -22.86 -2.33 0.99
CA LYS A 295 -23.16 -0.88 0.95
C LYS A 295 -22.28 -0.05 1.87
N ALA A 296 -21.36 -0.68 2.61
CA ALA A 296 -20.56 0.02 3.59
C ALA A 296 -19.63 1.04 2.92
N SER A 297 -19.85 2.31 3.25
CA SER A 297 -18.95 3.40 2.94
C SER A 297 -17.78 3.48 3.92
N SER A 298 -17.79 2.71 5.01
CA SER A 298 -16.68 2.60 5.95
C SER A 298 -15.82 1.37 5.67
N GLY A 299 -14.54 1.44 6.03
CA GLY A 299 -13.59 0.33 5.88
C GLY A 299 -12.40 0.66 4.99
N VAL A 300 -11.52 -0.34 4.83
CA VAL A 300 -10.25 -0.17 4.10
C VAL A 300 -10.30 -0.83 2.76
N LYS A 301 -10.13 -0.04 1.71
CA LYS A 301 -10.10 -0.49 0.32
C LYS A 301 -8.67 -0.59 -0.17
N VAL A 302 -8.36 -1.69 -0.83
CA VAL A 302 -7.03 -1.98 -1.37
C VAL A 302 -7.19 -2.52 -2.78
N ALA A 303 -6.62 -1.81 -3.76
CA ALA A 303 -6.43 -2.33 -5.10
C ALA A 303 -5.35 -3.42 -5.07
N LEU A 304 -5.72 -4.66 -5.39
CA LEU A 304 -4.81 -5.80 -5.29
C LEU A 304 -4.04 -6.06 -6.60
N GLY A 305 -4.52 -5.52 -7.72
CA GLY A 305 -3.89 -5.60 -9.04
C GLY A 305 -4.90 -5.93 -10.15
N GLY A 306 -4.68 -5.36 -11.34
CA GLY A 306 -5.70 -5.33 -12.38
C GLY A 306 -6.89 -4.47 -11.93
N ASP A 307 -8.10 -4.93 -12.26
CA ASP A 307 -9.32 -4.25 -11.85
C ASP A 307 -9.84 -4.76 -10.49
N THR A 308 -9.14 -5.61 -9.73
CA THR A 308 -9.71 -6.17 -8.49
C THR A 308 -9.44 -5.31 -7.25
N VAL A 309 -10.50 -5.01 -6.50
CA VAL A 309 -10.49 -4.28 -5.22
C VAL A 309 -10.91 -5.21 -4.10
N LEU A 310 -10.22 -5.10 -2.96
CA LEU A 310 -10.60 -5.71 -1.70
C LEU A 310 -10.98 -4.62 -0.69
N GLN A 311 -12.10 -4.80 0.00
CA GLN A 311 -12.50 -3.94 1.11
C GLN A 311 -12.63 -4.74 2.40
N ILE A 312 -12.11 -4.21 3.50
CA ILE A 312 -12.30 -4.74 4.85
C ILE A 312 -13.30 -3.84 5.57
N VAL A 313 -14.46 -4.39 5.92
CA VAL A 313 -15.61 -3.66 6.45
C VAL A 313 -15.88 -4.07 7.91
N PRO A 314 -15.88 -3.13 8.86
CA PRO A 314 -16.41 -3.37 10.21
C PRO A 314 -17.95 -3.40 10.17
N MET A 315 -18.56 -4.47 10.69
CA MET A 315 -20.01 -4.70 10.59
C MET A 315 -20.78 -4.44 11.89
N GLY A 316 -20.10 -4.53 13.03
CA GLY A 316 -20.68 -4.32 14.36
C GLY A 316 -19.59 -4.47 15.42
N LEU A 317 -19.63 -3.60 16.42
CA LEU A 317 -18.67 -3.54 17.52
C LEU A 317 -19.42 -3.59 18.84
N ASP A 318 -20.23 -4.62 19.01
CA ASP A 318 -20.71 -4.95 20.34
C ASP A 318 -19.50 -5.50 21.08
N SER A 319 -19.35 -5.17 22.37
CA SER A 319 -18.20 -5.59 23.19
C SER A 319 -17.92 -7.11 23.17
N LEU A 320 -18.89 -7.90 22.71
CA LEU A 320 -18.88 -9.36 22.63
C LEU A 320 -18.68 -9.92 21.20
N SER A 321 -19.07 -9.19 20.14
CA SER A 321 -19.07 -9.69 18.75
C SER A 321 -18.44 -8.68 17.80
N GLN A 322 -17.12 -8.78 17.65
CA GLN A 322 -16.36 -7.99 16.68
C GLN A 322 -16.52 -8.62 15.28
N THR A 323 -17.59 -8.26 14.57
CA THR A 323 -17.94 -8.85 13.27
C THR A 323 -17.30 -8.05 12.13
N PHE A 324 -16.64 -8.75 11.20
CA PHE A 324 -15.99 -8.17 10.02
C PHE A 324 -16.38 -8.89 8.74
N ALA A 325 -16.42 -8.12 7.66
CA ALA A 325 -16.59 -8.62 6.32
C ALA A 325 -15.40 -8.23 5.44
N VAL A 326 -15.06 -9.12 4.51
CA VAL A 326 -14.14 -8.89 3.40
C VAL A 326 -14.98 -8.89 2.13
N VAL A 327 -15.01 -7.76 1.44
CA VAL A 327 -15.68 -7.61 0.15
C VAL A 327 -14.63 -7.63 -0.95
N MET A 328 -14.88 -8.37 -2.02
CA MET A 328 -14.00 -8.42 -3.19
C MET A 328 -14.83 -8.16 -4.45
N SER A 329 -14.42 -7.20 -5.26
CA SER A 329 -15.12 -6.80 -6.49
C SER A 329 -14.11 -6.40 -7.56
N ASP A 330 -14.57 -6.30 -8.81
CA ASP A 330 -13.82 -5.59 -9.84
C ASP A 330 -14.20 -4.09 -9.85
N ILE A 331 -13.27 -3.25 -10.29
CA ILE A 331 -13.47 -1.83 -10.57
C ILE A 331 -14.45 -1.80 -11.73
N MET A 332 -15.65 -1.31 -11.46
CA MET A 332 -16.60 -1.03 -12.51
C MET A 332 -16.23 0.35 -13.06
N PRO A 333 -15.81 0.48 -14.33
CA PRO A 333 -15.58 1.79 -14.91
C PRO A 333 -16.91 2.55 -14.90
N ASP A 334 -16.88 3.76 -14.36
CA ASP A 334 -18.01 4.70 -14.43
C ASP A 334 -18.37 4.90 -15.91
N ARG A 335 -19.44 4.21 -16.35
CA ARG A 335 -19.90 4.25 -17.75
C ARG A 335 -20.48 5.62 -18.10
N ALA A 336 -20.65 6.53 -17.14
CA ALA A 336 -21.20 7.87 -17.37
C ALA A 336 -20.37 8.74 -18.33
N ASN A 337 -19.11 8.38 -18.63
CA ASN A 337 -18.23 9.22 -19.46
C ASN A 337 -17.69 8.58 -20.75
N ARG A 338 -18.24 7.45 -21.22
CA ARG A 338 -18.03 7.05 -22.62
C ARG A 338 -19.06 7.73 -23.50
N SER A 339 -18.72 8.89 -24.05
CA SER A 339 -19.33 9.37 -25.29
C SER A 339 -19.10 8.29 -26.36
N ILE A 340 -20.13 7.49 -26.65
CA ILE A 340 -20.07 6.51 -27.73
C ILE A 340 -20.17 7.29 -29.03
N SER A 341 -19.04 7.56 -29.68
CA SER A 341 -19.02 7.98 -31.07
C SER A 341 -19.31 6.75 -31.93
N TYR A 342 -20.58 6.52 -32.26
CA TYR A 342 -20.88 5.68 -33.43
C TYR A 342 -20.44 6.46 -34.67
N ALA A 343 -19.64 5.81 -35.51
CA ALA A 343 -19.42 6.23 -36.88
C ALA A 343 -20.73 6.02 -37.67
N ASP A 344 -21.70 6.89 -37.42
CA ASP A 344 -22.66 7.36 -38.40
C ASP A 344 -23.38 8.56 -37.80
N GLY A 345 -23.22 9.71 -38.46
CA GLY A 345 -23.64 10.99 -37.93
C GLY A 345 -25.16 11.12 -37.92
N HIS A 346 -25.80 10.84 -36.79
CA HIS A 346 -27.10 11.40 -36.40
C HIS A 346 -27.18 11.50 -34.87
N SER A 347 -27.03 12.72 -34.32
CA SER A 347 -27.29 12.97 -32.89
C SER A 347 -28.79 12.89 -32.63
N ARG A 348 -29.26 11.81 -32.02
CA ARG A 348 -30.54 11.81 -31.32
C ARG A 348 -30.27 11.96 -29.83
N ASN A 349 -30.72 13.09 -29.27
CA ASN A 349 -30.86 13.29 -27.83
C ASN A 349 -31.90 12.28 -27.31
N VAL A 350 -31.43 11.12 -26.87
CA VAL A 350 -32.27 10.19 -26.12
C VAL A 350 -32.11 10.55 -24.65
N SER A 351 -33.15 11.15 -24.07
CA SER A 351 -33.32 11.22 -22.62
C SER A 351 -33.54 9.78 -22.11
N THR A 352 -32.45 9.11 -21.74
CA THR A 352 -32.51 7.75 -21.17
C THR A 352 -33.03 7.85 -19.73
N PHE A 353 -34.27 7.39 -19.53
CA PHE A 353 -34.75 6.97 -18.21
C PHE A 353 -33.71 5.99 -17.63
N GLY A 354 -33.07 6.39 -16.54
CA GLY A 354 -31.97 5.64 -15.92
C GLY A 354 -32.47 4.37 -15.25
N HIS A 355 -32.41 3.25 -15.94
CA HIS A 355 -32.43 1.94 -15.29
C HIS A 355 -31.06 1.74 -14.64
N GLU A 356 -31.02 1.74 -13.31
CA GLU A 356 -29.83 1.42 -12.54
C GLU A 356 -29.47 -0.05 -12.80
N GLU A 357 -28.29 -0.30 -13.37
CA GLU A 357 -27.81 -1.67 -13.62
C GLU A 357 -27.65 -2.40 -12.28
N MET A 358 -28.14 -3.65 -12.20
CA MET A 358 -28.08 -4.48 -10.99
C MET A 358 -27.08 -5.62 -11.19
N ILE A 359 -26.33 -5.95 -10.15
CA ILE A 359 -25.36 -7.06 -10.12
C ILE A 359 -25.71 -8.06 -9.03
N ASN A 360 -25.48 -9.34 -9.32
CA ASN A 360 -25.60 -10.41 -8.34
C ASN A 360 -24.32 -10.48 -7.51
N VAL A 361 -24.46 -10.35 -6.19
CA VAL A 361 -23.36 -10.46 -5.23
C VAL A 361 -23.53 -11.76 -4.46
N THR A 362 -22.49 -12.61 -4.46
CA THR A 362 -22.50 -13.82 -3.64
C THR A 362 -21.97 -13.50 -2.24
N CYS A 363 -22.73 -13.83 -1.20
CA CYS A 363 -22.31 -13.72 0.18
C CYS A 363 -21.96 -15.09 0.76
N HIS A 364 -20.77 -15.16 1.37
CA HIS A 364 -20.27 -16.27 2.16
C HIS A 364 -20.29 -15.87 3.64
N VAL A 365 -20.98 -16.65 4.47
CA VAL A 365 -21.02 -16.44 5.91
C VAL A 365 -20.56 -17.71 6.60
N ASP A 366 -19.52 -17.61 7.42
CA ASP A 366 -19.07 -18.69 8.29
C ASP A 366 -19.58 -18.42 9.71
N ALA A 367 -20.43 -19.30 10.25
CA ALA A 367 -20.96 -19.22 11.60
C ALA A 367 -20.53 -20.47 12.39
N ARG A 368 -19.46 -20.32 13.20
CA ARG A 368 -18.89 -21.40 14.05
C ARG A 368 -18.64 -22.73 13.32
N GLY A 369 -18.21 -22.70 12.06
CA GLY A 369 -17.89 -23.90 11.28
C GLY A 369 -19.00 -24.38 10.34
N GLU A 370 -20.17 -23.75 10.38
CA GLU A 370 -21.21 -23.90 9.35
C GLU A 370 -21.08 -22.77 8.32
N THR A 371 -21.11 -23.13 7.03
CA THR A 371 -20.98 -22.17 5.93
C THR A 371 -22.32 -21.95 5.25
N TYR A 372 -22.79 -20.71 5.23
CA TYR A 372 -24.00 -20.28 4.55
C TYR A 372 -23.65 -19.52 3.27
N ARG A 373 -24.38 -19.79 2.21
CA ARG A 373 -24.26 -19.09 0.92
C ARG A 373 -25.56 -18.40 0.60
N HIS A 374 -25.49 -17.09 0.40
CA HIS A 374 -26.62 -16.27 -0.01
C HIS A 374 -26.27 -15.47 -1.27
N VAL A 375 -27.25 -15.16 -2.11
CA VAL A 375 -27.07 -14.31 -3.29
C VAL A 375 -28.11 -13.21 -3.23
N PHE A 376 -27.66 -11.96 -3.32
CA PHE A 376 -28.52 -10.79 -3.36
C PHE A 376 -28.16 -9.90 -4.56
N THR A 377 -29.09 -9.06 -4.98
CA THR A 377 -28.89 -8.07 -6.03
C THR A 377 -28.53 -6.72 -5.42
N ALA A 378 -27.56 -6.03 -6.01
CA ALA A 378 -27.19 -4.68 -5.62
C ALA A 378 -27.00 -3.79 -6.85
N PRO A 379 -27.28 -2.48 -6.75
CA PRO A 379 -27.02 -1.56 -7.85
C PRO A 379 -25.53 -1.43 -8.11
N VAL A 380 -25.13 -1.28 -9.38
CA VAL A 380 -23.73 -1.06 -9.78
C VAL A 380 -23.19 0.24 -9.20
N SER A 381 -24.00 1.29 -9.05
CA SER A 381 -23.63 2.54 -8.36
C SER A 381 -23.28 2.33 -6.88
N GLY A 382 -23.80 1.25 -6.28
CA GLY A 382 -23.51 0.82 -4.93
C GLY A 382 -22.29 -0.09 -4.86
N THR A 383 -21.52 -0.24 -5.95
CA THR A 383 -20.16 -0.76 -5.82
C THR A 383 -19.39 0.12 -4.87
N PRO A 384 -18.49 -0.43 -4.05
CA PRO A 384 -17.73 0.38 -3.15
C PRO A 384 -16.77 1.34 -3.90
N ASP A 385 -17.27 2.48 -4.37
CA ASP A 385 -16.51 3.52 -5.03
C ASP A 385 -15.70 4.36 -4.02
N GLY A 386 -14.57 4.90 -4.48
CA GLY A 386 -13.31 5.01 -3.73
C GLY A 386 -13.21 5.98 -2.54
N THR A 387 -14.19 6.79 -2.19
CA THR A 387 -13.97 7.92 -1.27
C THR A 387 -14.07 7.55 0.22
N VAL A 388 -13.04 6.94 0.79
CA VAL A 388 -13.00 6.62 2.23
C VAL A 388 -11.64 6.89 2.87
N CYS A 389 -11.09 8.08 2.64
CA CYS A 389 -10.04 8.68 3.48
C CYS A 389 -10.29 10.18 3.64
N VAL A 390 -11.53 10.60 3.88
CA VAL A 390 -11.78 12.00 4.25
C VAL A 390 -11.35 12.16 5.70
N GLU A 391 -10.17 12.75 5.90
CA GLU A 391 -9.89 13.42 7.16
C GLU A 391 -11.06 14.36 7.44
N LYS A 392 -11.72 14.20 8.59
CA LYS A 392 -12.44 15.33 9.18
C LYS A 392 -11.38 16.40 9.44
N THR A 393 -11.18 17.30 8.48
CA THR A 393 -10.51 18.58 8.70
C THR A 393 -11.38 19.39 9.65
N THR A 394 -11.31 19.08 10.94
CA THR A 394 -11.65 20.05 11.97
C THR A 394 -10.59 21.15 11.90
N ARG A 395 -10.90 22.23 11.18
CA ARG A 395 -10.49 23.62 11.42
C ARG A 395 -10.92 24.51 10.24
N THR A 396 -12.19 24.90 10.22
CA THR A 396 -12.50 26.29 9.86
C THR A 396 -12.28 27.12 11.13
N CYS A 397 -11.15 27.83 11.20
CA CYS A 397 -11.08 28.99 12.10
C CYS A 397 -12.19 29.97 11.67
N PRO A 398 -12.97 30.54 12.60
CA PRO A 398 -13.81 31.67 12.25
C PRO A 398 -12.88 32.82 11.85
N ALA A 399 -13.13 33.38 10.66
CA ALA A 399 -12.49 34.60 10.22
C ALA A 399 -12.72 35.68 11.28
N LEU A 400 -11.64 36.16 11.88
CA LEU A 400 -11.63 37.43 12.59
C LEU A 400 -11.99 38.51 11.58
N LEU A 401 -13.22 39.02 11.69
CA LEU A 401 -13.64 40.29 11.12
C LEU A 401 -12.72 41.38 11.67
N VAL A 402 -11.75 41.80 10.86
CA VAL A 402 -11.14 43.12 11.00
C VAL A 402 -12.17 44.10 10.46
N THR A 403 -12.96 44.68 11.36
CA THR A 403 -13.70 45.92 11.05
C THR A 403 -12.68 47.06 11.01
N GLN A 404 -12.36 47.54 9.81
CA GLN A 404 -11.89 48.91 9.64
C GLN A 404 -13.09 49.84 9.80
N GLN A 405 -13.07 50.64 10.86
CA GLN A 405 -13.48 52.04 10.87
C GLN A 405 -12.75 52.77 11.99
#